data_AF-A0A800GK26-F1
#
_entry.id   AF-A0A800GK26-F1
#
_cell.length_a   1.000
_cell.length_b   1.000
_cell.length_c   1.000
_cell.angle_alpha   90.00
_cell.angle_beta   90.00
_cell.angle_gamma   90.00
#
_symmetry.space_group_name_H-M   'P 1'
#
loop_
_entity.id
_entity.type
_entity.pdbx_description
1 polymer ?
#
loop_
_entity_poly.entity_id
_entity_poly.type
_entity_poly.pdbx_seq_one_letter_code
_entity_poly.pdbx_strand_id
1 'polypeptide(L)'
;MGSSYMVNPAIFLIDTLFSLYILTIVLRFLLQWTHADFYNPISQFLVKVTHPPLKLLRRFVPSVGKIDTSSIVLALSLQMLADFSILLLKGVMVSPTALIILSFSQLISLLINVFVFAVFGRAILSWFDPSNTSPASTILYSLTEPLLTICRKVIPDLGGIDLSPLAALMLLQLAKMMILPPLNQLATLIG
;
A
#
# COMPACT_ATOMS: atom_id res chain seq x y z
N MET A 1 -0.28 32.94 -16.26
CA MET A 1 -1.36 31.99 -15.93
C MET A 1 -1.45 30.79 -16.90
N GLY A 2 -0.42 30.50 -17.73
CA GLY A 2 -0.56 29.55 -18.85
C GLY A 2 0.05 28.14 -18.68
N SER A 3 1.11 27.96 -17.88
CA SER A 3 1.77 26.65 -17.75
C SER A 3 1.13 25.76 -16.69
N SER A 4 0.80 26.29 -15.52
CA SER A 4 0.25 25.49 -14.41
C SER A 4 -1.16 24.94 -14.68
N TYR A 5 -1.97 25.59 -15.53
CA TYR A 5 -3.34 25.15 -15.84
C TYR A 5 -3.38 23.77 -16.52
N MET A 6 -2.47 23.52 -17.47
CA MET A 6 -2.41 22.23 -18.18
C MET A 6 -1.56 21.19 -17.44
N VAL A 7 -0.56 21.64 -16.66
CA VAL A 7 0.31 20.74 -15.89
C VAL A 7 -0.44 20.06 -14.75
N ASN A 8 -1.36 20.75 -14.07
CA ASN A 8 -2.09 20.17 -12.93
C ASN A 8 -2.97 18.97 -13.30
N PRO A 9 -3.80 19.02 -14.36
CA PRO A 9 -4.54 17.83 -14.84
C PRO A 9 -3.62 16.68 -15.25
N ALA A 10 -2.48 16.97 -15.90
CA ALA A 10 -1.52 15.93 -16.28
C ALA A 10 -0.91 15.24 -15.06
N ILE A 11 -0.52 16.01 -14.04
CA ILE A 11 -0.03 15.46 -12.76
C ILE A 11 -1.11 14.60 -12.10
N PHE A 12 -2.35 15.07 -12.05
CA PHE A 12 -3.46 14.30 -11.47
C PHE A 12 -3.67 12.96 -12.19
N LEU A 13 -3.65 12.95 -13.53
CA LEU A 13 -3.81 11.72 -14.30
C LEU A 13 -2.65 10.74 -14.06
N ILE A 14 -1.41 11.23 -14.08
CA ILE A 14 -0.24 10.39 -13.80
C ILE A 14 -0.33 9.82 -12.39
N ASP A 15 -0.52 10.68 -11.37
CA ASP A 15 -0.62 10.27 -9.97
C ASP A 15 -1.74 9.24 -9.77
N THR A 16 -2.93 9.50 -10.32
CA THR A 16 -4.09 8.59 -10.18
C THR A 16 -3.83 7.24 -10.85
N LEU A 17 -3.34 7.23 -12.09
CA LEU A 17 -3.13 5.98 -12.83
C LEU A 17 -2.03 5.12 -12.19
N PHE A 18 -0.91 5.75 -11.82
CA PHE A 18 0.19 5.04 -11.16
C PHE A 18 -0.22 4.58 -9.75
N SER A 19 -0.83 5.43 -8.94
CA SER A 19 -1.22 5.07 -7.57
C SER A 19 -2.23 3.92 -7.54
N LEU A 20 -3.24 3.92 -8.42
CA LEU A 20 -4.19 2.81 -8.54
C LEU A 20 -3.48 1.52 -8.95
N TYR A 21 -2.55 1.58 -9.91
CA TYR A 21 -1.85 0.40 -10.36
C TYR A 21 -0.87 -0.15 -9.30
N ILE A 22 -0.11 0.72 -8.65
CA ILE A 22 0.79 0.37 -7.54
C ILE A 22 -0.03 -0.21 -6.37
N LEU A 23 -1.19 0.36 -6.06
CA LEU A 23 -2.13 -0.19 -5.07
C LEU A 23 -2.51 -1.63 -5.42
N THR A 24 -2.84 -1.94 -6.69
CA THR A 24 -3.15 -3.33 -7.07
C THR A 24 -1.98 -4.29 -6.87
N ILE A 25 -0.74 -3.86 -7.14
CA ILE A 25 0.48 -4.67 -6.90
C ILE A 25 0.70 -4.88 -5.40
N VAL A 26 0.57 -3.83 -4.60
CA VAL A 26 0.75 -3.88 -3.13
C VAL A 26 -0.33 -4.75 -2.51
N LEU A 27 -1.60 -4.60 -2.87
CA LEU A 27 -2.67 -5.47 -2.39
C LEU A 27 -2.41 -6.93 -2.75
N ARG A 28 -2.04 -7.21 -4.01
CA ARG A 28 -1.70 -8.56 -4.46
C ARG A 28 -0.55 -9.17 -3.65
N PHE A 29 0.50 -8.39 -3.38
CA PHE A 29 1.61 -8.79 -2.51
C PHE A 29 1.15 -9.09 -1.08
N LEU A 30 0.33 -8.21 -0.49
CA LEU A 30 -0.16 -8.36 0.87
C LEU A 30 -1.08 -9.58 1.02
N LEU A 31 -1.97 -9.85 0.05
CA LEU A 31 -2.82 -11.04 0.06
C LEU A 31 -1.99 -12.32 0.02
N GLN A 32 -0.92 -12.34 -0.78
CA GLN A 32 0.01 -13.47 -0.80
C GLN A 32 0.73 -13.62 0.55
N TRP A 33 1.14 -12.51 1.16
CA TRP A 33 1.84 -12.51 2.45
C TRP A 33 0.95 -12.99 3.60
N THR A 34 -0.32 -12.60 3.64
CA THR A 34 -1.30 -13.05 4.64
C THR A 34 -1.93 -14.40 4.30
N HIS A 35 -1.55 -15.02 3.18
CA HIS A 35 -2.12 -16.28 2.70
C HIS A 35 -3.65 -16.21 2.56
N ALA A 36 -4.16 -15.07 2.08
CA ALA A 36 -5.58 -14.88 1.81
C ALA A 36 -6.06 -15.85 0.71
N ASP A 37 -7.33 -16.24 0.77
CA ASP A 37 -7.92 -17.20 -0.16
C ASP A 37 -7.78 -16.74 -1.64
N PHE A 38 -7.09 -17.56 -2.45
CA PHE A 38 -6.89 -17.33 -3.88
C PHE A 38 -8.15 -17.63 -4.72
N TYR A 39 -9.14 -18.33 -4.16
CA TYR A 39 -10.44 -18.53 -4.82
C TYR A 39 -11.34 -17.29 -4.72
N ASN A 40 -11.01 -16.34 -3.84
CA ASN A 40 -11.75 -15.10 -3.72
C ASN A 40 -11.68 -14.26 -5.02
N PRO A 41 -12.81 -13.75 -5.55
CA PRO A 41 -12.85 -13.02 -6.82
C PRO A 41 -11.94 -11.78 -6.84
N ILE A 42 -11.79 -11.07 -5.72
CA ILE A 42 -10.91 -9.89 -5.63
C ILE A 42 -9.45 -10.32 -5.69
N SER A 43 -9.09 -11.43 -5.02
CA SER A 43 -7.74 -12.01 -5.10
C SER A 43 -7.40 -12.41 -6.53
N GLN A 44 -8.32 -13.09 -7.21
CA GLN A 44 -8.15 -13.47 -8.63
C GLN A 44 -8.01 -12.27 -9.55
N PHE A 45 -8.82 -11.22 -9.35
CA PHE A 45 -8.72 -9.97 -10.10
C PHE A 45 -7.32 -9.35 -9.95
N LEU A 46 -6.85 -9.17 -8.71
CA LEU A 46 -5.55 -8.59 -8.43
C LEU A 46 -4.41 -9.41 -9.05
N VAL A 47 -4.45 -10.74 -8.92
CA VAL A 47 -3.46 -11.62 -9.54
C VAL A 47 -3.50 -11.51 -11.06
N LYS A 48 -4.69 -11.50 -11.67
CA LYS A 48 -4.84 -11.44 -13.13
C LYS A 48 -4.31 -10.12 -13.72
N VAL A 49 -4.58 -8.99 -13.06
CA VAL A 49 -4.13 -7.65 -13.49
C VAL A 49 -2.61 -7.49 -13.33
N THR A 50 -2.04 -8.04 -12.27
CA THR A 50 -0.61 -7.86 -11.94
C THR A 50 0.29 -8.88 -12.62
N HIS A 51 -0.24 -10.03 -13.05
CA HIS A 51 0.56 -11.14 -13.58
C HIS A 51 1.40 -10.81 -14.83
N PRO A 52 0.90 -10.10 -15.88
CA PRO A 52 1.68 -9.88 -17.09
C PRO A 52 3.04 -9.17 -16.87
N PRO A 53 3.12 -8.01 -16.19
CA PRO A 53 4.42 -7.38 -15.93
C PRO A 53 5.26 -8.15 -14.92
N LEU A 54 4.64 -8.78 -13.91
CA LEU A 54 5.37 -9.62 -12.96
C LEU A 54 6.03 -10.82 -13.64
N LYS A 55 5.36 -11.45 -14.62
CA LYS A 55 5.92 -12.57 -15.39
C LYS A 55 7.16 -12.13 -16.18
N LEU A 56 7.16 -10.91 -16.71
CA LEU A 56 8.33 -10.36 -17.40
C LEU A 56 9.47 -10.11 -16.41
N LEU A 57 9.18 -9.47 -15.28
CA LEU A 57 10.18 -9.12 -14.28
C LEU A 57 10.78 -10.35 -13.56
N ARG A 58 9.98 -11.40 -13.35
CA ARG A 58 10.44 -12.68 -12.77
C ARG A 58 11.52 -13.38 -13.59
N ARG A 59 11.75 -12.98 -14.84
CA ARG A 59 12.89 -13.46 -15.64
C ARG A 59 14.23 -12.93 -15.12
N PHE A 60 14.23 -11.77 -14.45
CA PHE A 60 15.42 -11.10 -13.95
C PHE A 60 15.51 -11.14 -12.43
N VAL A 61 14.37 -11.07 -11.74
CA VAL A 61 14.29 -11.04 -10.27
C VAL A 61 13.53 -12.28 -9.79
N PRO A 62 14.23 -13.34 -9.33
CA PRO A 62 13.58 -14.53 -8.81
C PRO A 62 12.93 -14.25 -7.45
N SER A 63 11.83 -14.96 -7.16
CA SER A 63 11.20 -14.94 -5.83
C SER A 63 12.14 -15.54 -4.78
N VAL A 64 12.31 -14.85 -3.65
CA VAL A 64 13.15 -15.33 -2.54
C VAL A 64 12.27 -15.90 -1.44
N GLY A 65 12.31 -17.23 -1.27
CA GLY A 65 11.53 -17.94 -0.27
C GLY A 65 10.02 -17.76 -0.48
N LYS A 66 9.31 -17.26 0.54
CA LYS A 66 7.86 -17.01 0.50
C LYS A 66 7.49 -15.59 0.05
N ILE A 67 8.47 -14.70 -0.12
CA ILE A 67 8.26 -13.29 -0.45
C ILE A 67 8.33 -13.11 -1.97
N ASP A 68 7.30 -12.49 -2.55
CA ASP A 68 7.30 -12.11 -3.97
C ASP A 68 8.12 -10.82 -4.16
N THR A 69 9.45 -10.98 -4.18
CA THR A 69 10.42 -9.90 -4.42
C THR A 69 10.18 -9.15 -5.72
N SER A 70 9.69 -9.83 -6.76
CA SER A 70 9.33 -9.22 -8.04
C SER A 70 8.24 -8.15 -7.85
N SER A 71 7.29 -8.36 -6.94
CA SER A 71 6.23 -7.37 -6.66
C SER A 71 6.76 -6.11 -5.99
N ILE A 72 7.71 -6.28 -5.06
CA ILE A 72 8.36 -5.15 -4.38
C ILE A 72 9.17 -4.33 -5.39
N VAL A 73 9.98 -5.00 -6.22
CA VAL A 73 10.80 -4.34 -7.24
C VAL A 73 9.92 -3.64 -8.28
N LEU A 74 8.83 -4.28 -8.72
CA LEU A 74 7.89 -3.68 -9.67
C LEU A 74 7.20 -2.45 -9.08
N ALA A 75 6.70 -2.54 -7.85
CA ALA A 75 6.07 -1.41 -7.16
C ALA A 75 7.05 -0.23 -7.01
N LEU A 76 8.29 -0.49 -6.60
CA LEU A 76 9.32 0.54 -6.46
C LEU A 76 9.68 1.19 -7.81
N SER A 77 9.86 0.37 -8.86
CA SER A 77 10.18 0.88 -10.20
C SER A 77 9.08 1.76 -10.77
N LEU A 78 7.82 1.36 -10.57
CA LEU A 78 6.65 2.14 -11.01
C LEU A 78 6.48 3.42 -10.20
N GLN A 79 6.72 3.38 -8.89
CA GLN A 79 6.69 4.57 -8.04
C GLN A 79 7.77 5.57 -8.46
N MET A 80 8.99 5.09 -8.71
CA MET A 80 10.09 5.92 -9.22
C MET A 80 9.75 6.55 -10.57
N LEU A 81 9.10 5.79 -11.47
CA LEU A 81 8.67 6.29 -12.77
C LEU A 81 7.57 7.37 -12.63
N ALA A 82 6.62 7.18 -11.71
CA ALA A 82 5.57 8.15 -11.42
C ALA A 82 6.16 9.46 -10.87
N ASP A 83 6.99 9.34 -9.84
CA ASP A 83 7.63 10.49 -9.18
C ASP A 83 8.51 11.27 -10.15
N PHE A 84 9.32 10.56 -10.94
CA PHE A 84 10.14 11.16 -11.99
C PHE A 84 9.29 11.95 -13.00
N SER A 85 8.21 11.34 -13.49
CA SER A 85 7.31 11.98 -14.47
C SER A 85 6.65 13.24 -13.90
N ILE A 86 6.21 13.20 -12.64
CA ILE A 86 5.59 14.34 -11.95
C ILE A 86 6.62 15.45 -11.70
N LEU A 87 7.83 15.11 -11.26
CA LEU A 87 8.89 16.08 -10.99
C LEU A 87 9.38 16.77 -12.27
N LEU A 88 9.46 16.02 -13.37
CA LEU A 88 9.77 16.55 -14.70
C LEU A 88 8.73 17.59 -15.14
N LEU A 89 7.43 17.29 -14.96
CA LEU A 89 6.35 18.24 -15.28
C LEU A 89 6.37 19.48 -14.37
N LYS A 90 6.82 19.35 -13.13
CA LYS A 90 6.99 20.46 -12.19
C LYS A 90 8.27 21.27 -12.44
N GLY A 91 9.18 20.81 -13.31
CA GLY A 91 10.49 21.43 -13.53
C GLY A 91 11.42 21.33 -12.31
N VAL A 92 11.17 20.36 -11.43
CA VAL A 92 11.97 20.15 -10.22
C VAL A 92 13.02 19.08 -10.52
N MET A 93 14.28 19.43 -10.35
CA MET A 93 15.38 18.48 -10.43
C MET A 93 15.63 17.90 -9.04
N VAL A 94 15.68 16.58 -8.95
CA VAL A 94 16.04 15.85 -7.73
C VAL A 94 17.19 14.90 -8.03
N SER A 95 18.00 14.60 -7.02
CA SER A 95 19.05 13.58 -7.21
C SER A 95 18.43 12.18 -7.38
N PRO A 96 19.09 11.25 -8.10
CA PRO A 96 18.60 9.87 -8.22
C PRO A 96 18.40 9.20 -6.85
N THR A 97 19.27 9.52 -5.89
CA THR A 97 19.19 9.02 -4.51
C THR A 97 17.97 9.58 -3.80
N ALA A 98 17.71 10.89 -3.90
CA ALA A 98 16.52 11.50 -3.32
C ALA A 98 15.24 10.89 -3.92
N LEU A 99 15.22 10.63 -5.23
CA LEU A 99 14.08 10.00 -5.90
C LEU A 99 13.79 8.61 -5.34
N ILE A 100 14.81 7.77 -5.12
CA ILE A 100 14.64 6.45 -4.49
C ILE A 100 14.03 6.58 -3.09
N ILE A 101 14.52 7.53 -2.28
CA ILE A 101 14.04 7.74 -0.90
C ILE A 101 12.58 8.22 -0.91
N LEU A 102 12.22 9.16 -1.80
CA LEU A 102 10.85 9.65 -1.95
C LEU A 102 9.90 8.53 -2.38
N SER A 103 10.27 7.76 -3.40
CA SER A 103 9.44 6.64 -3.87
C SER A 103 9.27 5.57 -2.79
N PHE A 104 10.33 5.25 -2.06
CA PHE A 104 10.25 4.32 -0.93
C PHE A 104 9.34 4.84 0.19
N SER A 105 9.46 6.13 0.54
CA SER A 105 8.59 6.79 1.53
C SER A 105 7.12 6.74 1.11
N GLN A 106 6.81 6.97 -0.17
CA GLN A 106 5.45 6.86 -0.70
C GLN A 106 4.89 5.44 -0.64
N LEU A 107 5.71 4.42 -0.94
CA LEU A 107 5.29 3.02 -0.79
C LEU A 107 5.01 2.64 0.67
N ILE A 108 5.81 3.13 1.62
CA ILE A 108 5.54 2.95 3.06
C ILE A 108 4.21 3.63 3.42
N SER A 109 4.00 4.87 2.98
CA SER A 109 2.75 5.59 3.20
C SER A 109 1.55 4.83 2.65
N LEU A 110 1.66 4.30 1.42
CA LEU A 110 0.63 3.50 0.78
C LEU A 110 0.34 2.23 1.60
N LEU A 111 1.37 1.49 2.01
CA LEU A 111 1.22 0.28 2.82
C LEU A 111 0.50 0.57 4.13
N ILE A 112 0.89 1.63 4.85
CA ILE A 112 0.21 2.04 6.08
C ILE A 112 -1.25 2.40 5.79
N ASN A 113 -1.51 3.20 4.75
CA ASN A 113 -2.87 3.58 4.38
C ASN A 113 -3.73 2.37 4.03
N VAL A 114 -3.18 1.36 3.33
CA VAL A 114 -3.87 0.11 3.04
C VAL A 114 -4.32 -0.58 4.33
N PHE A 115 -3.46 -0.69 5.34
CA PHE A 115 -3.85 -1.27 6.62
C PHE A 115 -4.87 -0.40 7.38
N VAL A 116 -4.72 0.93 7.36
CA VAL A 116 -5.68 1.86 7.98
C VAL A 116 -7.08 1.65 7.38
N PHE A 117 -7.20 1.70 6.05
CA PHE A 117 -8.47 1.50 5.36
C PHE A 117 -8.99 0.07 5.51
N ALA A 118 -8.12 -0.93 5.55
CA ALA A 118 -8.53 -2.31 5.74
C ALA A 118 -9.09 -2.55 7.15
N VAL A 119 -8.45 -2.03 8.20
CA VAL A 119 -8.93 -2.12 9.59
C VAL A 119 -10.24 -1.36 9.74
N PHE A 120 -10.31 -0.15 9.20
CA PHE A 120 -11.54 0.66 9.21
C PHE A 120 -12.68 -0.05 8.48
N GLY A 121 -12.42 -0.59 7.27
CA GLY A 121 -13.39 -1.35 6.50
C GLY A 121 -13.86 -2.62 7.21
N ARG A 122 -12.95 -3.35 7.87
CA ARG A 122 -13.31 -4.52 8.70
C ARG A 122 -14.22 -4.12 9.86
N ALA A 123 -13.93 -3.02 10.54
CA ALA A 123 -14.76 -2.54 11.64
C ALA A 123 -16.18 -2.20 11.17
N ILE A 124 -16.32 -1.51 10.03
CA ILE A 124 -17.62 -1.23 9.42
C ILE A 124 -18.33 -2.54 9.03
N LEU A 125 -17.66 -3.43 8.30
CA LEU A 125 -18.26 -4.68 7.84
C LEU A 125 -18.64 -5.62 8.99
N SER A 126 -18.01 -5.51 10.16
CA SER A 126 -18.41 -6.32 11.33
C SER A 126 -19.86 -6.08 11.77
N TRP A 127 -20.43 -4.90 11.47
CA TRP A 127 -21.83 -4.59 11.73
C TRP A 127 -22.77 -5.03 10.60
N PHE A 128 -22.30 -5.01 9.35
CA PHE A 128 -23.13 -5.30 8.17
C PHE A 128 -23.06 -6.76 7.69
N ASP A 129 -21.94 -7.45 7.90
CA ASP A 129 -21.69 -8.86 7.55
C ASP A 129 -21.00 -9.58 8.73
N PRO A 130 -21.70 -9.80 9.87
CA PRO A 130 -21.12 -10.42 11.05
C PRO A 130 -20.63 -11.85 10.82
N SER A 131 -21.19 -12.54 9.83
CA SER A 131 -20.82 -13.90 9.45
C SER A 131 -19.60 -13.99 8.52
N ASN A 132 -19.01 -12.86 8.10
CA ASN A 132 -17.83 -12.79 7.24
C ASN A 132 -17.99 -13.60 5.94
N THR A 133 -19.16 -13.48 5.30
CA THR A 133 -19.54 -14.28 4.13
C THR A 133 -19.23 -13.61 2.80
N SER A 134 -19.15 -12.28 2.78
CA SER A 134 -18.83 -11.55 1.55
C SER A 134 -17.36 -11.70 1.15
N PRO A 135 -17.03 -11.64 -0.16
CA PRO A 135 -15.65 -11.68 -0.61
C PRO A 135 -14.78 -10.56 -0.01
N ALA A 136 -15.36 -9.37 0.19
CA ALA A 136 -14.66 -8.24 0.77
C ALA A 136 -14.34 -8.46 2.25
N SER A 137 -15.31 -8.91 3.06
CA SER A 137 -15.09 -9.16 4.49
C SER A 137 -14.01 -10.22 4.70
N THR A 138 -14.05 -11.32 3.94
CA THR A 138 -13.05 -12.40 4.04
C THR A 138 -11.62 -11.92 3.78
N ILE A 139 -11.44 -11.05 2.77
CA ILE A 139 -10.14 -10.45 2.48
C ILE A 139 -9.71 -9.48 3.57
N LEU A 140 -10.60 -8.59 4.01
CA LEU A 140 -10.26 -7.62 5.04
C LEU A 140 -9.91 -8.32 6.36
N TYR A 141 -10.61 -9.39 6.71
CA TYR A 141 -10.28 -10.24 7.85
C TYR A 141 -8.86 -10.81 7.70
N SER A 142 -8.60 -11.54 6.62
CA SER A 142 -7.28 -12.17 6.37
C SER A 142 -6.13 -11.16 6.35
N LEU A 143 -6.36 -9.98 5.76
CA LEU A 143 -5.36 -8.92 5.63
C LEU A 143 -5.03 -8.28 6.99
N THR A 144 -6.03 -8.04 7.82
CA THR A 144 -5.87 -7.30 9.09
C THR A 144 -5.57 -8.19 10.28
N GLU A 145 -5.84 -9.50 10.20
CA GLU A 145 -5.71 -10.44 11.30
C GLU A 145 -4.31 -10.47 11.95
N PRO A 146 -3.19 -10.47 11.19
CA PRO A 146 -1.86 -10.45 11.79
C PRO A 146 -1.63 -9.22 12.67
N LEU A 147 -2.10 -8.04 12.22
CA LEU A 147 -1.97 -6.79 12.94
C LEU A 147 -2.88 -6.76 14.19
N LEU A 148 -4.15 -7.14 14.03
CA LEU A 148 -5.11 -7.12 15.13
C LEU A 148 -4.80 -8.18 16.20
N THR A 149 -4.21 -9.31 15.82
CA THR A 149 -3.74 -10.32 16.78
C THR A 149 -2.64 -9.77 17.69
N ILE A 150 -1.73 -8.94 17.14
CA ILE A 150 -0.69 -8.29 17.95
C ILE A 150 -1.33 -7.29 18.92
N CYS A 151 -2.32 -6.52 18.47
CA CYS A 151 -3.02 -5.56 19.33
C CYS A 151 -3.82 -6.26 20.46
N ARG A 152 -4.50 -7.37 20.15
CA ARG A 152 -5.24 -8.19 21.14
C ARG A 152 -4.36 -8.78 22.23
N LYS A 153 -3.06 -8.98 21.98
CA LYS A 153 -2.12 -9.45 23.01
C LYS A 153 -1.81 -8.38 24.07
N VAL A 154 -2.03 -7.11 23.75
CA VAL A 154 -1.73 -5.97 24.63
C VAL A 154 -2.99 -5.43 25.28
N ILE A 155 -4.12 -5.49 24.59
CA ILE A 155 -5.38 -4.87 25.04
C ILE A 155 -6.30 -5.97 25.58
N PRO A 156 -6.69 -5.90 26.87
CA PRO A 156 -7.67 -6.82 27.43
C PRO A 156 -9.06 -6.58 26.83
N ASP A 157 -9.84 -7.64 26.68
CA ASP A 157 -11.22 -7.55 26.21
C ASP A 157 -12.09 -6.81 27.24
N LEU A 158 -12.49 -5.58 26.92
CA LEU A 158 -13.35 -4.77 27.79
C LEU A 158 -14.82 -5.05 27.46
N GLY A 159 -15.39 -6.07 28.12
CA GLY A 159 -16.83 -6.33 28.06
C GLY A 159 -17.33 -6.89 26.72
N GLY A 160 -16.51 -7.67 26.02
CA GLY A 160 -16.88 -8.34 24.76
C GLY A 160 -16.83 -7.46 23.51
N ILE A 161 -16.39 -6.20 23.63
CA ILE A 161 -16.14 -5.31 22.50
C ILE A 161 -14.65 -5.35 22.16
N ASP A 162 -14.31 -5.73 20.93
CA ASP A 162 -12.93 -5.73 20.44
C ASP A 162 -12.48 -4.28 20.14
N LEU A 163 -11.68 -3.71 21.05
CA LEU A 163 -11.08 -2.38 20.89
C LEU A 163 -9.75 -2.40 20.09
N SER A 164 -9.30 -3.58 19.68
CA SER A 164 -8.05 -3.75 18.93
C SER A 164 -8.04 -3.00 17.59
N PRO A 165 -9.15 -2.89 16.82
CA PRO A 165 -9.18 -2.06 15.63
C PRO A 165 -8.85 -0.59 15.92
N LEU A 166 -9.38 -0.02 17.00
CA LEU A 166 -9.12 1.37 17.37
C LEU A 166 -7.64 1.59 17.70
N ALA A 167 -7.07 0.70 18.50
CA ALA A 167 -5.65 0.77 18.84
C ALA A 167 -4.73 0.54 17.64
N ALA A 168 -5.08 -0.40 16.75
CA ALA A 168 -4.33 -0.63 15.52
C ALA A 168 -4.34 0.63 14.63
N LEU A 169 -5.49 1.30 14.47
CA LEU A 169 -5.58 2.56 13.74
C LEU A 169 -4.70 3.65 14.36
N MET A 170 -4.71 3.77 15.69
CA MET A 170 -3.87 4.72 16.41
C MET A 170 -2.38 4.43 16.22
N LEU A 171 -1.96 3.17 16.35
CA LEU A 171 -0.56 2.75 16.17
C LEU A 171 -0.08 2.95 14.73
N LEU A 172 -0.91 2.61 13.75
CA LEU A 172 -0.60 2.84 12.34
C LEU A 172 -0.44 4.33 12.04
N GLN A 173 -1.32 5.18 12.58
CA GLN A 173 -1.25 6.62 12.37
C GLN A 173 -0.03 7.24 13.07
N LEU A 174 0.28 6.79 14.28
CA LEU A 174 1.49 7.18 15.00
C LEU A 174 2.75 6.74 14.23
N ALA A 175 2.79 5.51 13.72
CA ALA A 175 3.88 5.03 12.88
C ALA A 175 4.04 5.91 11.62
N LYS A 176 2.94 6.29 10.96
CA LYS A 176 2.96 7.20 9.81
C LYS A 176 3.57 8.56 10.17
N MET A 177 3.17 9.13 11.31
CA MET A 177 3.67 10.43 11.79
C MET A 177 5.14 10.38 12.20
N MET A 178 5.64 9.24 12.70
CA MET A 178 7.03 9.11 13.12
C MET A 178 7.98 8.72 11.99
N ILE A 179 7.54 7.87 11.06
CA ILE A 179 8.42 7.28 10.04
C ILE A 179 8.54 8.16 8.79
N LEU A 180 7.43 8.73 8.30
CA LEU A 180 7.44 9.44 7.01
C LEU A 180 8.19 10.78 7.04
N PRO A 181 8.03 11.65 8.05
CA PRO A 181 8.68 12.95 8.02
C PRO A 181 10.22 12.87 7.97
N PRO A 182 10.89 12.02 8.78
CA PRO A 182 12.35 11.85 8.66
C PRO A 182 12.80 11.38 7.27
N LEU A 183 12.09 10.44 6.65
CA LEU A 183 12.43 9.96 5.30
C LEU A 183 12.31 11.07 4.26
N ASN A 184 11.25 11.86 4.32
CA ASN A 184 11.04 12.98 3.41
C ASN A 184 12.08 14.09 3.63
N GLN A 185 12.43 14.38 4.89
CA GLN A 185 13.49 15.32 5.23
C GLN A 185 14.84 14.86 4.66
N LEU A 186 15.18 13.57 4.83
CA LEU A 186 16.40 13.00 4.26
C LEU A 186 16.44 13.17 2.73
N ALA A 187 15.34 12.93 2.03
CA ALA A 187 15.28 13.17 0.60
C ALA A 187 15.56 14.64 0.24
N THR A 188 14.95 15.59 0.94
CA THR A 188 15.16 17.03 0.70
C THR A 188 16.58 17.50 1.00
N LEU A 189 17.29 16.83 1.91
CA LEU A 189 18.69 17.16 2.23
C LEU A 189 19.66 16.65 1.15
N ILE A 190 19.29 15.60 0.43
CA ILE A 190 20.14 14.90 -0.55
C ILE A 190 19.87 15.41 -1.99
N GLY A 191 18.92 16.32 -2.18
CA GLY A 191 18.68 17.05 -3.44
C GLY A 191 17.24 16.99 -3.89
#